data_AF-A0AAD0YUW0-F1
#
_entry.id   AF-A0AAD0YUW0-F1
#
_cell.length_a   1.000
_cell.length_b   1.000
_cell.length_c   1.000
_cell.angle_alpha   90.00
_cell.angle_beta   90.00
_cell.angle_gamma   90.00
#
_symmetry.space_group_name_H-M   'P 1'
#
loop_
_entity.id
_entity.type
_entity.pdbx_description
1 polymer ?
#
loop_
_entity_poly.entity_id
_entity_poly.type
_entity_poly.pdbx_seq_one_letter_code
_entity_poly.pdbx_strand_id
1 'polypeptide(L)'
;MNNLDEFNFFISVLEKDQNNRPSSFKIEIIKNSKNFQNITYNPSAWPVIKDSLALTRANYFANDTIINDGVEHFHDFIIADFNFDGLEDFAILYDFGGNGGPSYSYFFQNEKGEFLSNKEFPLNEGPFPKIINKADKTLVIKRPKGCCKTNTTVFQLQKNNWKIISTTDEAME
;
A
#
# COMPACT_ATOMS: atom_id res chain seq x y z
N MET A 1 22.28 7.27 -14.00
CA MET A 1 22.40 5.80 -14.11
C MET A 1 21.27 5.25 -13.29
N ASN A 2 20.25 4.72 -13.96
CA ASN A 2 19.06 4.17 -13.31
C ASN A 2 19.49 2.91 -12.56
N ASN A 3 19.45 2.96 -11.23
CA ASN A 3 19.62 1.77 -10.44
C ASN A 3 18.37 0.92 -10.68
N LEU A 4 18.54 -0.21 -11.37
CA LEU A 4 17.51 -1.24 -11.48
C LEU A 4 17.08 -1.62 -10.07
N ASP A 5 15.77 -1.64 -9.81
CA ASP A 5 15.10 -1.96 -8.54
C ASP A 5 15.98 -2.86 -7.63
N GLU A 6 16.46 -2.30 -6.51
CA GLU A 6 17.41 -2.97 -5.60
C GLU A 6 16.81 -4.26 -5.02
N PHE A 7 15.49 -4.27 -4.87
CA PHE A 7 14.71 -5.37 -4.33
C PHE A 7 13.76 -5.97 -5.36
N ASN A 8 13.66 -7.30 -5.35
CA ASN A 8 12.63 -8.03 -6.08
C ASN A 8 11.70 -8.75 -5.10
N PHE A 9 10.40 -8.65 -5.33
CA PHE A 9 9.39 -9.22 -4.44
C PHE A 9 8.71 -10.43 -5.08
N PHE A 10 8.58 -11.54 -4.37
CA PHE A 10 7.84 -12.72 -4.81
C PHE A 10 6.79 -13.06 -3.76
N ILE A 11 5.59 -13.42 -4.21
CA ILE A 11 4.48 -13.70 -3.31
C ILE A 11 3.96 -15.09 -3.63
N SER A 12 3.85 -15.92 -2.60
CA SER A 12 3.31 -17.27 -2.70
C SER A 12 2.32 -17.55 -1.58
N VAL A 13 1.29 -18.33 -1.86
CA VAL A 13 0.35 -18.81 -0.84
C VAL A 13 1.08 -19.80 0.09
N LEU A 14 1.02 -19.56 1.40
CA LEU A 14 1.51 -20.49 2.42
C LEU A 14 0.40 -21.41 2.91
N GLU A 15 -0.76 -20.84 3.19
CA GLU A 15 -1.89 -21.56 3.78
C GLU A 15 -3.19 -21.20 3.08
N LYS A 16 -4.14 -22.12 3.15
CA LYS A 16 -5.51 -21.93 2.68
C LYS A 16 -6.50 -22.27 3.77
N ASP A 17 -7.63 -21.57 3.77
CA ASP A 17 -8.75 -21.83 4.66
C ASP A 17 -9.52 -23.13 4.27
N GLN A 18 -10.53 -23.47 5.09
CA GLN A 18 -11.41 -24.61 4.86
C GLN A 18 -12.19 -24.59 3.52
N ASN A 19 -12.27 -23.42 2.87
CA ASN A 19 -12.91 -23.23 1.56
C ASN A 19 -11.87 -23.20 0.42
N ASN A 20 -10.62 -23.62 0.67
CA ASN A 20 -9.51 -23.61 -0.28
C ASN A 20 -9.13 -22.19 -0.76
N ARG A 21 -9.40 -21.16 0.04
CA ARG A 21 -9.03 -19.76 -0.25
C ARG A 21 -7.70 -19.44 0.42
N PRO A 22 -6.79 -18.68 -0.23
CA PRO A 22 -5.56 -18.24 0.42
C PRO A 22 -5.84 -17.50 1.75
N SER A 23 -5.18 -17.92 2.83
CA SER A 23 -5.32 -17.32 4.17
C SER A 23 -4.01 -16.77 4.72
N SER A 24 -2.87 -17.23 4.18
CA SER A 24 -1.54 -16.75 4.54
C SER A 24 -0.65 -16.69 3.31
N PHE A 25 0.21 -15.69 3.25
CA PHE A 25 1.15 -15.46 2.14
C PHE A 25 2.58 -15.34 2.66
N LYS A 26 3.51 -15.83 1.86
CA LYS A 26 4.93 -15.51 1.99
C LYS A 26 5.25 -14.42 0.99
N ILE A 27 5.82 -13.33 1.48
CA ILE A 27 6.45 -12.29 0.67
C ILE A 27 7.96 -12.54 0.79
N GLU A 28 8.57 -13.06 -0.27
CA GLU A 28 10.01 -13.20 -0.38
C GLU A 28 10.61 -11.94 -0.99
N ILE A 29 11.58 -11.37 -0.30
CA ILE A 29 12.30 -10.17 -0.72
C ILE A 29 13.71 -10.63 -1.11
N ILE A 30 14.05 -10.42 -2.37
CA ILE A 30 15.35 -10.78 -2.96
C ILE A 30 16.16 -9.51 -3.17
N LYS A 31 17.37 -9.47 -2.61
CA LYS A 31 18.35 -8.40 -2.82
C LYS A 31 19.61 -9.02 -3.41
N ASN A 32 20.12 -8.47 -4.51
CA ASN A 32 21.32 -9.00 -5.21
C ASN A 32 21.23 -10.51 -5.50
N SER A 33 20.08 -10.95 -6.02
CA SER A 33 19.79 -12.36 -6.35
C SER A 33 19.82 -13.35 -5.16
N LYS A 34 19.83 -12.86 -3.92
CA LYS A 34 19.76 -13.69 -2.71
C LYS A 34 18.50 -13.36 -1.92
N ASN A 35 17.92 -14.39 -1.30
CA ASN A 35 16.85 -14.17 -0.34
C ASN A 35 17.38 -13.32 0.81
N PHE A 36 16.76 -12.16 1.00
CA PHE A 36 17.16 -11.16 1.97
C PHE A 36 16.22 -11.17 3.17
N GLN A 37 14.92 -11.24 2.92
CA GLN A 37 13.90 -11.27 3.97
C GLN A 37 12.69 -12.09 3.50
N ASN A 38 12.04 -12.76 4.43
CA ASN A 38 10.73 -13.39 4.22
C ASN A 38 9.75 -12.81 5.22
N ILE A 39 8.59 -12.37 4.74
CA ILE A 39 7.50 -11.87 5.57
C ILE A 39 6.32 -12.82 5.42
N THR A 40 5.80 -13.32 6.55
CA THR A 40 4.50 -14.00 6.57
C THR A 40 3.41 -12.96 6.76
N TYR A 41 2.48 -12.91 5.83
CA TYR A 41 1.40 -11.94 5.80
C TYR A 41 0.03 -12.63 5.86
N ASN A 42 -0.82 -12.18 6.79
CA ASN A 42 -2.13 -12.77 7.07
C ASN A 42 -3.20 -11.65 7.03
N PRO A 43 -3.83 -11.39 5.88
CA PRO A 43 -4.89 -10.38 5.78
C PRO A 43 -6.18 -10.84 6.51
N SER A 44 -6.98 -9.89 7.00
CA SER A 44 -8.18 -10.19 7.78
C SER A 44 -9.43 -10.51 6.94
N ALA A 45 -9.42 -10.18 5.65
CA ALA A 45 -10.59 -10.30 4.78
C ALA A 45 -10.23 -10.75 3.36
N TRP A 46 -11.26 -11.27 2.67
CA TRP A 46 -11.20 -12.18 1.53
C TRP A 46 -10.24 -11.74 0.42
N PRO A 47 -9.12 -12.44 0.21
CA PRO A 47 -8.38 -12.28 -1.02
C PRO A 47 -9.14 -13.03 -2.11
N VAL A 48 -9.85 -12.31 -2.97
CA VAL A 48 -10.01 -12.68 -4.38
C VAL A 48 -8.62 -12.54 -5.06
N ILE A 49 -7.60 -13.20 -4.50
CA ILE A 49 -6.52 -13.68 -5.32
C ILE A 49 -7.17 -14.84 -6.04
N LYS A 50 -7.76 -14.53 -7.21
CA LYS A 50 -8.24 -15.52 -8.17
C LYS A 50 -7.17 -16.61 -8.25
N ASP A 51 -7.58 -17.86 -8.42
CA ASP A 51 -6.72 -19.06 -8.44
C ASP A 51 -5.43 -18.96 -9.32
N SER A 52 -5.34 -17.93 -10.17
CA SER A 52 -4.10 -17.44 -10.77
C SER A 52 -3.53 -16.27 -9.95
N LEU A 53 -2.40 -16.50 -9.26
CA LEU A 53 -1.49 -15.53 -8.61
C LEU A 53 -0.89 -14.49 -9.60
N ALA A 54 -1.64 -14.05 -10.61
CA ALA A 54 -1.30 -12.94 -11.48
C ALA A 54 -1.54 -11.64 -10.70
N LEU A 55 -0.76 -11.46 -9.64
CA LEU A 55 -0.77 -10.25 -8.83
C LEU A 55 -0.49 -9.08 -9.75
N THR A 56 -1.42 -8.16 -9.77
CA THR A 56 -1.19 -6.90 -10.47
C THR A 56 -0.22 -6.07 -9.64
N ARG A 57 0.87 -5.64 -10.27
CA ARG A 57 1.96 -4.92 -9.62
C ARG A 57 2.11 -3.53 -10.20
N ALA A 58 2.45 -2.57 -9.36
CA ALA A 58 2.85 -1.24 -9.80
C ALA A 58 4.02 -0.71 -9.00
N ASN A 59 4.97 -0.08 -9.70
CA ASN A 59 6.10 0.61 -9.09
C ASN A 59 5.95 2.12 -9.35
N TYR A 60 5.53 2.85 -8.31
CA TYR A 60 5.40 4.31 -8.28
C TYR A 60 6.63 5.00 -7.66
N PHE A 61 7.60 4.24 -7.14
CA PHE A 61 8.82 4.79 -6.55
C PHE A 61 9.67 5.52 -7.60
N ALA A 62 9.83 4.92 -8.78
CA ALA A 62 10.83 5.33 -9.77
C ALA A 62 10.47 6.57 -10.63
N ASN A 63 9.21 7.02 -10.71
CA ASN A 63 8.77 7.82 -11.86
C ASN A 63 7.99 9.11 -11.57
N ASP A 64 7.85 9.54 -10.31
CA ASP A 64 6.93 10.64 -9.94
C ASP A 64 5.55 10.49 -10.64
N THR A 65 5.14 9.24 -10.85
CA THR A 65 3.96 8.89 -11.63
C THR A 65 2.75 9.46 -10.93
N ILE A 66 1.93 10.19 -11.70
CA ILE A 66 0.66 10.69 -11.20
C ILE A 66 -0.23 9.49 -10.89
N ILE A 67 -0.57 9.34 -9.61
CA ILE A 67 -1.59 8.39 -9.16
C ILE A 67 -2.94 8.94 -9.63
N ASN A 68 -3.60 8.20 -10.51
CA ASN A 68 -4.94 8.52 -10.96
C ASN A 68 -5.98 7.81 -10.09
N ASP A 69 -7.19 8.37 -10.01
CA ASP A 69 -8.31 7.70 -9.37
C ASP A 69 -8.60 6.35 -10.04
N GLY A 70 -8.81 5.31 -9.23
CA GLY A 70 -9.06 3.94 -9.68
C GLY A 70 -7.84 3.03 -9.59
N VAL A 71 -6.63 3.56 -9.41
CA VAL A 71 -5.39 2.77 -9.17
C VAL A 71 -5.58 1.72 -8.06
N GLU A 72 -6.35 2.05 -7.03
CA GLU A 72 -6.67 1.15 -5.94
C GLU A 72 -7.45 -0.10 -6.40
N HIS A 73 -8.24 -0.02 -7.47
CA HIS A 73 -9.01 -1.15 -8.01
C HIS A 73 -8.17 -2.10 -8.89
N PHE A 74 -6.90 -1.78 -9.15
CA PHE A 74 -6.11 -2.48 -10.16
C PHE A 74 -4.84 -3.15 -9.65
N HIS A 75 -4.32 -2.86 -8.45
CA HIS A 75 -3.03 -3.40 -8.00
C HIS A 75 -3.10 -4.14 -6.66
N ASP A 76 -2.67 -5.40 -6.66
CA ASP A 76 -2.57 -6.20 -5.44
C ASP A 76 -1.29 -5.89 -4.64
N PHE A 77 -0.24 -5.42 -5.32
CA PHE A 77 1.06 -5.10 -4.73
C PHE A 77 1.64 -3.83 -5.35
N ILE A 78 2.00 -2.88 -4.49
CA ILE A 78 2.39 -1.53 -4.89
C ILE A 78 3.73 -1.19 -4.24
N ILE A 79 4.68 -0.70 -5.01
CA ILE A 79 5.97 -0.18 -4.53
C ILE A 79 5.94 1.35 -4.66
N ALA A 80 6.23 2.07 -3.59
CA ALA A 80 6.25 3.54 -3.56
C ALA A 80 7.07 4.04 -2.37
N ASP A 81 7.33 5.35 -2.29
CA ASP A 81 7.87 6.00 -1.08
C ASP A 81 6.70 6.65 -0.32
N PHE A 82 6.13 5.93 0.66
CA PHE A 82 4.93 6.37 1.38
C PHE A 82 5.25 7.25 2.58
N ASN A 83 6.48 7.17 3.12
CA ASN A 83 6.93 7.92 4.29
C ASN A 83 7.90 9.08 3.95
N PHE A 84 8.23 9.29 2.67
CA PHE A 84 9.08 10.37 2.18
C PHE A 84 10.51 10.35 2.72
N ASP A 85 11.08 9.16 2.92
CA ASP A 85 12.47 8.97 3.35
C ASP A 85 13.43 8.63 2.19
N GLY A 86 12.90 8.44 0.99
CA GLY A 86 13.67 8.13 -0.21
C GLY A 86 14.08 6.66 -0.35
N LEU A 87 13.49 5.76 0.45
CA LEU A 87 13.63 4.32 0.35
C LEU A 87 12.38 3.67 -0.26
N GLU A 88 12.53 2.47 -0.79
CA GLU A 88 11.39 1.73 -1.36
C GLU A 88 10.52 1.19 -0.24
N ASP A 89 9.25 1.57 -0.19
CA ASP A 89 8.24 0.91 0.63
C ASP A 89 7.37 0.01 -0.25
N PHE A 90 6.55 -0.85 0.38
CA PHE A 90 5.47 -1.51 -0.35
C PHE A 90 4.16 -1.55 0.41
N ALA A 91 3.08 -1.63 -0.35
CA ALA A 91 1.73 -1.86 0.11
C ALA A 91 1.17 -3.13 -0.57
N ILE A 92 0.51 -3.98 0.21
CA ILE A 92 -0.15 -5.20 -0.27
C ILE A 92 -1.62 -5.18 0.12
N LEU A 93 -2.47 -5.65 -0.79
CA LEU A 93 -3.90 -5.70 -0.59
C LEU A 93 -4.26 -6.46 0.70
N TYR A 94 -5.02 -5.80 1.57
CA TYR A 94 -5.51 -6.34 2.84
C TYR A 94 -6.99 -6.72 2.77
N ASP A 95 -7.80 -5.88 2.14
CA ASP A 95 -9.23 -6.08 1.92
C ASP A 95 -9.63 -5.37 0.62
N PHE A 96 -10.48 -5.96 -0.21
CA PHE A 96 -11.04 -5.28 -1.40
C PHE A 96 -11.90 -4.07 -1.04
N GLY A 97 -12.39 -4.03 0.20
CA GLY A 97 -13.32 -3.06 0.71
C GLY A 97 -14.69 -3.16 0.04
N GLY A 98 -15.64 -2.40 0.60
CA GLY A 98 -16.94 -2.18 -0.04
C GLY A 98 -16.93 -0.91 -0.88
N ASN A 99 -17.94 -0.07 -0.69
CA ASN A 99 -18.08 1.22 -1.38
C ASN A 99 -16.94 2.22 -1.11
N GLY A 100 -16.05 1.93 -0.15
CA GLY A 100 -14.89 2.76 0.21
C GLY A 100 -13.61 2.45 -0.57
N GLY A 101 -13.63 1.41 -1.42
CA GLY A 101 -12.45 0.90 -2.11
C GLY A 101 -11.53 0.07 -1.20
N PRO A 102 -10.44 -0.48 -1.76
CA PRO A 102 -9.58 -1.43 -1.07
C PRO A 102 -8.71 -0.80 0.01
N SER A 103 -8.35 -1.68 0.94
CA SER A 103 -7.48 -1.42 2.08
C SER A 103 -6.15 -2.13 1.88
N TYR A 104 -5.07 -1.56 2.38
CA TYR A 104 -3.72 -2.07 2.18
C TYR A 104 -2.96 -2.16 3.50
N SER A 105 -2.14 -3.20 3.65
CA SER A 105 -1.10 -3.24 4.67
C SER A 105 0.19 -2.66 4.12
N TYR A 106 0.84 -1.79 4.89
CA TYR A 106 2.03 -1.04 4.46
C TYR A 106 3.27 -1.52 5.21
N PHE A 107 4.37 -1.64 4.47
CA PHE A 107 5.66 -2.10 4.95
C PHE A 107 6.74 -1.13 4.49
N PHE A 108 7.52 -0.66 5.44
CA PHE A 108 8.50 0.40 5.25
C PHE A 108 9.90 -0.15 5.29
N GLN A 109 10.74 0.25 4.33
CA GLN A 109 12.15 -0.10 4.35
C GLN A 109 12.86 0.73 5.43
N ASN A 110 13.70 0.08 6.24
CA ASN A 110 14.59 0.77 7.16
C ASN A 110 15.99 0.97 6.56
N GLU A 111 16.88 1.67 7.26
CA GLU A 111 18.26 1.93 6.83
C GLU A 111 19.09 0.66 6.54
N LYS A 112 18.68 -0.50 7.06
CA LYS A 112 19.32 -1.81 6.80
C LYS A 112 18.76 -2.51 5.56
N GLY A 113 17.69 -1.98 4.97
CA GLY A 113 16.96 -2.59 3.87
C GLY A 113 15.84 -3.54 4.29
N GLU A 114 15.56 -3.67 5.60
CA GLU A 114 14.51 -4.55 6.11
C GLU A 114 13.15 -3.86 6.00
N PHE A 115 12.13 -4.62 5.60
CA PHE A 115 10.76 -4.15 5.45
C PHE A 115 9.93 -4.51 6.68
N LEU A 116 9.36 -3.51 7.33
CA LEU A 116 8.63 -3.68 8.59
C LEU A 116 7.27 -2.97 8.51
N SER A 117 6.22 -3.61 9.02
CA SER A 117 4.93 -2.93 9.17
C SER A 117 5.03 -1.86 10.26
N ASN A 118 4.51 -0.67 9.98
CA ASN A 118 4.47 0.44 10.92
C ASN A 118 3.01 0.75 11.32
N LYS A 119 2.67 0.45 12.58
CA LYS A 119 1.33 0.72 13.12
C LYS A 119 1.03 2.21 13.32
N GLU A 120 2.06 3.05 13.39
CA GLU A 120 1.91 4.51 13.50
C GLU A 120 1.66 5.17 12.15
N PHE A 121 1.75 4.42 11.05
CA PHE A 121 1.40 4.94 9.72
C PHE A 121 -0.13 5.10 9.61
N PRO A 122 -0.63 6.31 9.27
CA PRO A 122 -2.06 6.64 9.37
C PRO A 122 -2.95 5.85 8.43
N LEU A 123 -2.39 5.24 7.38
CA LEU A 123 -3.14 4.46 6.40
C LEU A 123 -2.90 2.95 6.53
N ASN A 124 -2.19 2.46 7.56
CA ASN A 124 -1.97 1.03 7.70
C ASN A 124 -3.29 0.27 7.88
N GLU A 125 -3.49 -0.78 7.08
CA GLU A 125 -4.77 -1.51 6.94
C GLU A 125 -5.94 -0.58 6.54
N GLY A 126 -5.62 0.49 5.82
CA GLY A 126 -6.53 1.53 5.38
C GLY A 126 -6.42 1.82 3.88
N PRO A 127 -7.11 2.87 3.39
CA PRO A 127 -7.22 3.13 1.96
C PRO A 127 -5.87 3.49 1.33
N PHE A 128 -5.77 3.29 0.01
CA PHE A 128 -4.66 3.84 -0.78
C PHE A 128 -4.75 5.39 -0.86
N PRO A 129 -3.65 6.14 -0.71
CA PRO A 129 -3.66 7.58 -0.90
C PRO A 129 -3.97 7.94 -2.36
N LYS A 130 -4.95 8.82 -2.55
CA LYS A 130 -5.32 9.36 -3.86
C LYS A 130 -4.31 10.37 -4.40
N ILE A 131 -3.62 11.07 -3.49
CA ILE A 131 -2.56 12.01 -3.82
C ILE A 131 -1.38 11.75 -2.88
N ILE A 132 -0.20 11.59 -3.45
CA ILE A 132 1.07 11.54 -2.74
C ILE A 132 1.89 12.76 -3.18
N ASN A 133 2.12 13.70 -2.27
CA ASN A 133 2.92 14.91 -2.53
C ASN A 133 4.21 14.83 -1.74
N LYS A 134 5.31 14.51 -2.44
CA LYS A 134 6.65 14.38 -1.86
C LYS A 134 7.22 15.71 -1.35
N ALA A 135 6.92 16.82 -2.03
CA ALA A 135 7.44 18.14 -1.67
C ALA A 135 6.87 18.62 -0.32
N ASP A 136 5.55 18.48 -0.15
CA ASP A 136 4.86 18.89 1.08
C ASP A 136 4.76 17.78 2.13
N LYS A 137 5.23 16.57 1.78
CA LYS A 137 5.16 15.34 2.57
C LYS A 137 3.73 15.03 3.03
N THR A 138 2.79 15.07 2.09
CA THR A 138 1.38 14.83 2.38
C THR A 138 0.79 13.66 1.63
N LEU A 139 -0.12 12.95 2.30
CA LEU A 139 -0.99 11.94 1.73
C LEU A 139 -2.44 12.43 1.80
N VAL A 140 -3.18 12.32 0.69
CA VAL A 140 -4.60 12.69 0.65
C VAL A 140 -5.44 11.45 0.40
N ILE A 141 -6.46 11.25 1.23
CA ILE A 141 -7.49 10.23 1.00
C ILE A 141 -8.82 10.92 0.72
N LYS A 142 -9.63 10.30 -0.14
CA LYS A 142 -11.00 10.70 -0.43
C LYS A 142 -11.91 9.49 -0.19
N ARG A 143 -12.93 9.65 0.65
CA ARG A 143 -13.87 8.56 1.00
C ARG A 143 -15.31 9.02 0.83
N PRO A 144 -16.21 8.19 0.26
CA PRO A 144 -17.63 8.47 0.29
C PRO A 144 -18.14 8.63 1.74
N LYS A 145 -18.99 9.63 1.97
CA LYS A 145 -19.64 9.92 3.25
C LYS A 145 -21.15 10.01 3.03
N GLY A 146 -21.85 8.94 3.37
CA GLY A 146 -23.28 8.82 3.07
C GLY A 146 -23.52 8.68 1.56
N CYS A 147 -24.62 9.25 1.06
CA CYS A 147 -25.02 9.12 -0.35
C CYS A 147 -24.34 10.10 -1.30
N CYS A 148 -23.89 11.25 -0.77
CA CYS A 148 -23.86 12.48 -1.57
C CYS A 148 -22.70 13.40 -1.21
N LYS A 149 -21.77 12.93 -0.38
CA LYS A 149 -20.60 13.71 0.03
C LYS A 149 -19.34 12.87 -0.09
N THR A 150 -18.23 13.55 -0.38
CA THR A 150 -16.89 12.99 -0.28
C THR A 150 -16.18 13.65 0.90
N ASN A 151 -15.65 12.84 1.79
CA ASN A 151 -14.76 13.27 2.84
C ASN A 151 -13.31 13.21 2.35
N THR A 152 -12.64 14.35 2.34
CA THR A 152 -11.21 14.46 2.01
C THR A 152 -10.42 14.65 3.30
N THR A 153 -9.41 13.81 3.54
CA THR A 153 -8.50 13.96 4.69
C THR A 153 -7.06 14.08 4.19
N VAL A 154 -6.33 15.07 4.71
CA VAL A 154 -4.92 15.32 4.39
C VAL A 154 -4.07 15.00 5.61
N PHE A 155 -3.18 14.03 5.44
CA PHE A 155 -2.15 13.67 6.39
C PHE A 155 -0.84 14.31 5.98
N GLN A 156 -0.07 14.81 6.95
CA GLN A 156 1.27 15.35 6.72
C GLN A 156 2.26 14.73 7.68
N LEU A 157 3.44 14.36 7.17
CA LEU A 157 4.56 13.93 7.99
C LEU A 157 5.32 15.16 8.52
N GLN A 158 5.28 15.38 9.83
CA GLN A 158 5.96 16.49 10.51
C GLN A 158 6.90 15.94 11.58
N LYS A 159 8.21 16.18 11.45
CA LYS A 159 9.22 15.71 12.43
C LYS A 159 9.04 14.22 12.76
N ASN A 160 8.92 13.39 11.72
CA ASN A 160 8.68 11.93 11.80
C ASN A 160 7.37 11.50 12.47
N ASN A 161 6.41 12.41 12.64
CA ASN A 161 5.09 12.10 13.18
C ASN A 161 4.01 12.50 12.18
N TRP A 162 3.08 11.59 11.92
CA TRP A 162 1.94 11.87 11.07
C TRP A 162 0.90 12.72 11.80
N LYS A 163 0.38 13.73 11.12
CA LYS A 163 -0.72 14.56 11.62
C LYS A 163 -1.77 14.76 10.56
N ILE A 164 -3.02 14.84 11.01
CA ILE A 164 -4.12 15.32 10.17
C ILE A 164 -4.03 16.84 10.16
N ILE A 165 -3.88 17.44 8.97
CA ILE A 165 -3.82 18.90 8.81
C ILE A 165 -5.12 19.47 8.23
N SER A 166 -5.95 18.64 7.61
CA SER A 166 -7.26 19.04 7.11
C SER A 166 -8.22 17.86 6.98
N THR A 167 -9.50 18.11 7.23
CA THR A 167 -10.61 17.22 6.90
C THR A 167 -11.76 18.06 6.36
N THR A 168 -12.19 17.82 5.13
CA THR A 168 -13.29 18.55 4.48
C THR A 168 -14.35 17.59 3.96
N ASP A 169 -15.60 18.05 3.91
CA ASP A 169 -16.70 17.35 3.25
C ASP A 169 -17.15 18.18 2.04
N GLU A 170 -17.10 17.60 0.85
CA GLU A 170 -17.55 18.21 -0.39
C GLU A 170 -18.77 17.46 -0.91
N ALA A 171 -19.73 18.18 -1.51
CA ALA A 171 -20.82 17.51 -2.21
C ALA A 171 -20.26 16.72 -3.40
N MET A 172 -20.77 15.53 -3.64
CA MET A 172 -20.45 14.79 -4.86
C MET A 172 -21.15 15.52 -6.02
N GLU A 173 -20.38 15.99 -6.99
CA GLU A 173 -20.90 16.55 -8.26
C GLU A 173 -21.55 15.46 -9.12
#